data_AF-A0AAW7HUV0-F1
#
_entry.id   AF-A0AAW7HUV0-F1
#
_cell.length_a   1.000
_cell.length_b   1.000
_cell.length_c   1.000
_cell.angle_alpha   90.00
_cell.angle_beta   90.00
_cell.angle_gamma   90.00
#
_symmetry.space_group_name_H-M   'P 1'
#
loop_
_entity.id
_entity.type
_entity.pdbx_description
1 polymer ?
#
loop_
_entity_poly.entity_id
_entity_poly.type
_entity_poly.pdbx_seq_one_letter_code
_entity_poly.pdbx_strand_id
1 'polypeptide(L)'
;MAEQLLDTADTLLFLDLDWSVCRDSLISRGSENTKQRDAMAAEDNFHKLLVWASEYGQRASKSSRQFHRELFERCQSDKRHFTTRAEVNSYLTQLAIHS
;
A
#
# COMPACT_ATOMS: atom_id res chain seq x y z
N MET A 1 -2.43 -11.11 8.70
CA MET A 1 -3.25 -10.14 9.47
C MET A 1 -4.46 -9.68 8.66
N ALA A 2 -4.31 -9.09 7.47
CA ALA A 2 -5.48 -8.68 6.65
C ALA A 2 -6.48 -9.82 6.39
N GLU A 3 -6.00 -11.03 6.10
CA GLU A 3 -6.82 -12.22 5.89
C GLU A 3 -7.74 -12.60 7.07
N GLN A 4 -7.35 -12.28 8.31
CA GLN A 4 -8.08 -12.65 9.53
C GLN A 4 -9.25 -11.70 9.80
N LEU A 5 -9.24 -10.52 9.18
CA LEU A 5 -10.26 -9.50 9.35
C LEU A 5 -11.31 -9.54 8.24
N LEU A 6 -11.10 -10.37 7.22
CA LEU A 6 -11.91 -10.38 6.01
C LEU A 6 -13.38 -10.69 6.29
N ASP A 7 -13.64 -11.62 7.21
CA ASP A 7 -14.99 -12.08 7.56
C ASP A 7 -15.77 -11.06 8.41
N THR A 8 -15.07 -10.08 9.00
CA THR A 8 -15.66 -9.07 9.90
C THR A 8 -15.58 -7.66 9.34
N ALA A 9 -14.92 -7.46 8.20
CA ALA A 9 -14.74 -6.14 7.61
C ALA A 9 -16.02 -5.70 6.89
N ASP A 10 -16.53 -4.51 7.20
CA ASP A 10 -17.62 -3.91 6.42
C ASP A 10 -17.15 -3.44 5.03
N THR A 11 -15.87 -3.09 4.92
CA THR A 11 -15.28 -2.58 3.67
C THR A 11 -13.80 -2.94 3.55
N LEU A 12 -13.38 -3.38 2.36
CA LEU A 12 -11.99 -3.60 2.00
C LEU A 12 -11.53 -2.59 0.93
N LEU A 13 -10.53 -1.77 1.26
CA LEU A 13 -9.89 -0.86 0.31
C LEU A 13 -8.53 -1.42 -0.11
N PHE A 14 -8.38 -1.76 -1.39
CA PHE A 14 -7.12 -2.26 -1.95
C PHE A 14 -6.43 -1.16 -2.76
N LEU A 15 -5.32 -0.65 -2.22
CA LEU A 15 -4.45 0.33 -2.86
C LEU A 15 -3.35 -0.39 -3.66
N ASP A 16 -3.58 -0.57 -4.96
CA ASP A 16 -2.68 -1.26 -5.90
C ASP A 16 -2.12 -0.27 -6.93
N LEU A 17 -1.52 0.81 -6.43
CA LEU A 17 -0.96 1.86 -7.26
C LEU A 17 0.29 1.38 -8.00
N ASP A 18 0.54 1.96 -9.17
CA ASP A 18 1.77 1.72 -9.93
C ASP A 18 3.04 1.93 -9.09
N TRP A 19 4.06 1.11 -9.33
CA TRP A 19 5.32 1.15 -8.59
C TRP A 19 5.96 2.54 -8.62
N SER A 20 5.92 3.24 -9.76
CA SER A 20 6.45 4.62 -9.87
C SER A 20 5.85 5.54 -8.81
N VAL A 21 4.53 5.49 -8.63
CA VAL A 21 3.81 6.30 -7.63
C VAL A 21 4.21 5.91 -6.21
N CYS A 22 4.30 4.61 -5.94
CA CYS A 22 4.72 4.08 -4.63
C CYS A 22 6.17 4.50 -4.30
N ARG A 23 7.09 4.34 -5.26
CA ARG A 23 8.50 4.71 -5.15
C ARG A 23 8.66 6.20 -4.84
N ASP A 24 8.02 7.06 -5.63
CA ASP A 24 8.15 8.51 -5.46
C ASP A 24 7.63 8.95 -4.08
N SER A 25 6.57 8.29 -3.59
CA SER A 25 6.04 8.49 -2.24
C SER A 25 6.99 8.01 -1.15
N LEU A 26 7.66 6.87 -1.35
CA LEU A 26 8.66 6.33 -0.43
C LEU A 26 9.87 7.25 -0.33
N ILE A 27 10.40 7.72 -1.47
CA ILE A 27 11.52 8.67 -1.53
C ILE A 27 11.16 9.97 -0.82
N SER A 28 10.00 10.55 -1.13
CA SER A 28 9.53 11.79 -0.48
C SER A 28 9.37 11.67 1.03
N ARG A 29 9.09 10.47 1.57
CA ARG A 29 9.00 10.24 3.03
C ARG A 29 10.35 9.88 3.64
N GLY A 30 11.21 9.18 2.90
CA GLY A 30 12.55 8.79 3.32
C GLY A 30 13.49 9.98 3.47
N SER A 31 13.40 10.97 2.56
CA SER A 31 14.17 12.21 2.63
C SER A 31 13.89 13.02 3.89
N GLU A 32 12.65 12.95 4.40
CA GLU A 32 12.22 13.61 5.63
C GLU A 32 12.70 12.90 6.91
N ASN A 33 13.21 11.67 6.79
CA ASN A 33 13.57 10.80 7.92
C ASN A 33 15.07 10.82 8.28
N THR A 34 15.80 11.84 7.82
CA THR A 34 17.24 12.13 8.10
C THR A 34 17.55 12.46 9.57
N LYS A 35 16.64 12.20 10.51
CA LYS A 35 16.77 12.45 11.96
C LYS A 35 17.23 11.22 12.77
N GLN A 36 17.67 10.15 12.11
CA GLN A 36 18.19 8.96 12.82
C GLN A 36 19.62 9.18 13.30
N ARG A 37 19.95 8.62 14.48
CA ARG A 37 21.25 8.78 15.15
C ARG A 37 22.43 8.21 14.35
N ASP A 38 22.16 7.31 13.41
CA ASP A 38 23.13 6.73 12.48
C ASP A 38 22.59 6.89 11.05
N ALA A 39 23.11 7.90 10.35
CA ALA A 39 22.69 8.23 8.99
C ALA A 39 23.04 7.12 7.98
N MET A 40 24.14 6.39 8.20
CA MET A 40 24.56 5.31 7.30
C MET A 40 23.63 4.10 7.44
N ALA A 41 23.29 3.72 8.68
CA ALA A 41 22.34 2.63 8.91
C ALA A 41 20.92 2.99 8.41
N ALA A 42 20.52 4.26 8.53
CA ALA A 42 19.25 4.74 8.01
C ALA A 42 19.16 4.62 6.48
N GLU A 43 20.23 5.01 5.78
CA GLU A 43 20.32 4.94 4.32
C GLU A 43 20.32 3.49 3.81
N ASP A 44 21.06 2.59 4.45
CA ASP A 44 21.09 1.16 4.12
C ASP A 44 19.71 0.50 4.33
N ASN A 45 19.06 0.80 5.46
CA ASN A 45 17.71 0.32 5.73
C ASN A 45 16.69 0.86 4.72
N PHE A 46 16.82 2.12 4.30
CA PHE A 46 15.96 2.71 3.29
C PHE A 46 16.15 2.06 1.92
N HIS A 47 17.39 1.79 1.51
CA HIS A 47 17.67 1.03 0.30
C HIS A 47 17.06 -0.38 0.34
N LYS A 48 17.21 -1.10 1.46
CA LYS A 48 16.56 -2.41 1.67
C LYS A 48 15.04 -2.32 1.56
N LEU A 49 14.43 -1.26 2.11
CA LEU A 49 13.00 -1.01 1.97
C LEU A 49 12.59 -0.75 0.51
N LEU A 50 13.37 0.04 -0.24
CA LEU A 50 13.09 0.29 -1.65
C LEU A 50 13.16 -0.97 -2.50
N VAL A 51 14.20 -1.79 -2.30
CA VAL A 51 14.35 -3.09 -2.96
C VAL A 51 13.16 -3.98 -2.61
N TRP A 52 12.88 -4.16 -1.32
CA TRP A 52 11.73 -4.92 -0.87
C TRP A 52 10.44 -4.38 -1.49
N ALA A 53 10.17 -3.08 -1.48
CA ALA A 53 8.95 -2.52 -2.05
C ALA A 53 8.84 -2.77 -3.58
N SER A 54 9.95 -2.67 -4.32
CA SER A 54 9.98 -2.89 -5.78
C SER A 54 9.58 -4.30 -6.20
N GLU A 55 9.86 -5.29 -5.36
CA GLU A 55 9.57 -6.71 -5.61
C GLU A 55 8.10 -7.06 -5.37
N TYR A 56 7.27 -6.11 -4.91
CA TYR A 56 5.86 -6.33 -4.55
C TYR A 56 5.05 -7.12 -5.60
N GLY A 57 5.26 -6.82 -6.88
CA GLY A 57 4.57 -7.48 -7.98
C GLY A 57 5.07 -8.88 -8.32
N GLN A 58 6.25 -9.27 -7.83
CA GLN A 58 6.95 -10.51 -8.23
C GLN A 58 7.11 -11.51 -7.10
N ARG A 59 7.17 -11.05 -5.84
CA ARG A 59 7.33 -11.96 -4.68
C ARG A 59 6.11 -12.85 -4.48
N ALA A 60 6.30 -14.02 -3.88
CA ALA A 60 5.23 -14.92 -3.45
C ALA A 60 5.23 -15.02 -1.91
N SER A 61 4.53 -14.09 -1.25
CA SER A 61 4.40 -14.05 0.21
C SER A 61 3.12 -13.34 0.62
N LYS A 62 2.83 -13.26 1.92
CA LYS A 62 1.67 -12.51 2.45
C LYS A 62 1.75 -10.99 2.24
N SER A 63 2.84 -10.47 1.68
CA SER A 63 3.03 -9.07 1.31
C SER A 63 3.22 -8.91 -0.21
N SER A 64 2.72 -9.85 -1.01
CA SER A 64 2.75 -9.76 -2.48
C SER A 64 1.46 -9.18 -3.06
N ARG A 65 1.57 -8.65 -4.28
CA ARG A 65 0.41 -8.23 -5.07
C ARG A 65 -0.57 -9.37 -5.30
N GLN A 66 -0.04 -10.56 -5.61
CA GLN A 66 -0.86 -11.74 -5.82
C GLN A 66 -1.71 -12.06 -4.59
N PHE A 67 -1.09 -12.15 -3.40
CA PHE A 67 -1.81 -12.48 -2.18
C PHE A 67 -2.85 -11.41 -1.82
N HIS A 68 -2.53 -10.12 -1.97
CA HIS A 68 -3.50 -9.06 -1.75
C HIS A 68 -4.68 -9.11 -2.74
N ARG A 69 -4.42 -9.45 -4.01
CA ARG A 69 -5.48 -9.66 -5.00
C ARG A 69 -6.37 -10.84 -4.65
N GLU A 70 -5.81 -11.95 -4.19
CA GLU A 70 -6.58 -13.10 -3.70
C GLU A 70 -7.48 -12.73 -2.51
N LEU A 71 -6.98 -11.92 -1.56
CA LEU A 71 -7.81 -11.40 -0.47
C LEU A 71 -8.94 -10.50 -0.98
N PHE A 72 -8.64 -9.62 -1.95
CA PHE A 72 -9.63 -8.76 -2.57
C PHE A 72 -10.72 -9.57 -3.28
N GLU A 73 -10.34 -10.60 -4.03
CA GLU A 73 -11.28 -11.49 -4.71
C GLU A 73 -12.17 -12.25 -3.71
N ARG A 74 -11.60 -12.74 -2.61
CA ARG A 74 -12.31 -13.47 -1.54
C ARG A 74 -13.23 -12.59 -0.68
N CYS A 75 -12.99 -11.28 -0.60
CA CYS A 75 -13.81 -10.38 0.20
C CYS A 75 -15.27 -10.37 -0.31
N GLN A 76 -16.22 -10.61 0.60
CA GLN A 76 -17.66 -10.63 0.32
C GLN A 76 -18.35 -9.29 0.61
N SER A 77 -17.75 -8.45 1.46
CA SER A 77 -18.24 -7.12 1.82
C SER A 77 -17.95 -6.08 0.74
N ASP A 78 -18.32 -4.80 0.98
CA ASP A 78 -17.96 -3.73 0.04
C ASP A 78 -16.46 -3.72 -0.19
N LYS A 79 -16.04 -3.61 -1.44
CA LYS A 79 -14.63 -3.65 -1.80
C LYS A 79 -14.32 -2.71 -2.94
N ARG A 80 -13.26 -1.93 -2.77
CA ARG A 80 -12.78 -0.95 -3.74
C ARG A 80 -11.33 -1.24 -4.08
N HIS A 81 -11.03 -1.33 -5.37
CA HIS A 81 -9.68 -1.48 -5.88
C HIS A 81 -9.29 -0.17 -6.55
N PHE A 82 -8.17 0.38 -6.10
CA PHE A 82 -7.64 1.65 -6.58
C PHE A 82 -6.27 1.45 -7.19
N THR A 83 -6.12 1.87 -8.43
CA THR A 83 -4.86 1.79 -9.20
C THR A 83 -4.25 3.17 -9.40
N THR A 84 -5.02 4.24 -9.16
CA THR A 84 -4.55 5.62 -9.27
C THR A 84 -4.91 6.46 -8.04
N ARG A 85 -4.13 7.53 -7.82
CA ARG A 85 -4.45 8.54 -6.79
C ARG A 85 -5.76 9.27 -7.07
N ALA A 86 -6.12 9.43 -8.33
CA ALA A 86 -7.36 10.09 -8.72
C ALA A 86 -8.58 9.30 -8.24
N GLU A 87 -8.59 7.99 -8.42
CA GLU A 87 -9.70 7.14 -7.96
C GLU A 87 -9.86 7.21 -6.44
N VAL A 88 -8.75 7.19 -5.69
CA VAL A 88 -8.76 7.37 -4.23
C VAL A 88 -9.37 8.72 -3.85
N ASN A 89 -8.93 9.81 -4.49
CA ASN A 89 -9.42 11.16 -4.18
C ASN A 89 -10.91 11.33 -4.56
N SER A 90 -11.35 10.74 -5.66
CA SER A 90 -12.77 10.72 -6.05
C SER A 90 -13.61 9.98 -5.01
N TYR A 91 -13.14 8.83 -4.52
CA TYR A 91 -13.81 8.08 -3.47
C TYR A 91 -13.90 8.86 -2.16
N LEU A 92 -12.81 9.52 -1.74
CA LEU A 92 -12.81 10.37 -0.54
C LEU A 92 -13.78 11.55 -0.65
N THR A 93 -13.84 12.19 -1.82
CA THR A 93 -14.80 13.27 -2.09
C THR A 93 -16.25 12.78 -2.00
N GLN A 94 -16.53 11.59 -2.56
CA GLN A 94 -17.86 11.00 -2.48
C GLN A 94 -18.27 10.70 -1.04
N LEU A 95 -17.38 10.13 -0.23
CA LEU A 95 -17.66 9.89 1.20
C LEU A 95 -17.97 11.19 1.94
N ALA A 96 -17.17 12.23 1.73
CA ALA A 96 -17.36 13.53 2.38
C ALA A 96 -18.70 14.22 2.04
N ILE A 97 -19.29 13.92 0.87
CA ILE A 97 -20.60 14.45 0.46
C ILE A 97 -21.77 13.68 1.10
N HIS A 98 -21.56 12.40 1.45
CA HIS A 98 -22.60 11.52 1.98
C HIS A 98 -22.45 11.23 3.49
N SER A 99 -21.55 11.97 4.17
CA SER A 99 -21.33 11.95 5.62
C SER A 99 -22.03 13.13 6.28
#